data_AF-A0A9E6EHQ3-F1
#
_entry.id   AF-A0A9E6EHQ3-F1
#
_cell.length_a   1.000
_cell.length_b   1.000
_cell.length_c   1.000
_cell.angle_alpha   90.00
_cell.angle_beta   90.00
_cell.angle_gamma   90.00
#
_symmetry.space_group_name_H-M   'P 1'
#
loop_
_entity.id
_entity.type
_entity.pdbx_description
1 polymer ?
#
loop_
_entity_poly.entity_id
_entity_poly.type
_entity_poly.pdbx_seq_one_letter_code
_entity_poly.pdbx_strand_id
1 'polypeptide(L)'
;MNKPKVGLNATARVAKNSLVQVVGGVLSKILGVLLVIYAARQLGTEGFGLYSFVLSMLGIFYIFTDFGLGTLATRDLARHPGQEGKYFGNIFLLRLGFSLLAAVGMVAAVAALGHPAEWVKLTAVAAISLFFTSNIDTCSAIFNAHEHMEIPSMISVIATMLRVGISLGALAAGADVLILIWIFSLASALQFALSFVLLNSHIHPQFKVDWSFWKSLLVQAYPLALANLFSVVYFRIDTIMLASMAG
;
A
#
# COMPACT_ATOMS: atom_id res chain seq x y z
N MET A 1 -18.96 25.56 -31.29
CA MET A 1 -19.11 25.39 -29.83
C MET A 1 -20.08 24.25 -29.57
N ASN A 2 -19.58 23.02 -29.41
CA ASN A 2 -20.40 21.84 -29.15
C ASN A 2 -20.23 21.49 -27.65
N LYS A 3 -21.23 21.80 -26.82
CA LYS A 3 -21.22 21.36 -25.41
C LYS A 3 -21.36 19.83 -25.38
N PRO A 4 -20.51 19.07 -24.68
CA PRO A 4 -20.73 17.65 -24.53
C PRO A 4 -21.99 17.43 -23.68
N LYS A 5 -22.92 16.63 -24.22
CA LYS A 5 -24.10 16.15 -23.49
C LYS A 5 -23.61 15.30 -22.32
N VAL A 6 -23.63 15.86 -21.11
CA VAL A 6 -23.49 15.09 -19.87
C VAL A 6 -24.74 14.22 -19.76
N GLY A 7 -24.66 13.00 -20.29
CA GLY A 7 -25.77 12.05 -20.26
C GLY A 7 -26.01 11.58 -18.83
N LEU A 8 -27.29 11.38 -18.48
CA LEU A 8 -27.78 10.78 -17.21
C LEU A 8 -27.02 9.51 -16.76
N ASN A 9 -26.32 8.84 -17.68
CA ASN A 9 -25.46 7.68 -17.43
C ASN A 9 -24.12 7.99 -16.75
N ALA A 10 -23.57 9.20 -16.90
CA ALA A 10 -22.28 9.56 -16.30
C ALA A 10 -22.40 9.64 -14.77
N THR A 11 -23.42 10.35 -14.28
CA THR A 11 -23.71 10.45 -12.84
C THR A 11 -24.05 9.09 -12.24
N ALA A 12 -24.83 8.26 -12.94
CA ALA A 12 -25.16 6.91 -12.49
C ALA A 12 -23.94 5.98 -12.48
N ARG A 13 -23.02 6.11 -13.45
CA ARG A 13 -21.77 5.34 -13.50
C ARG A 13 -20.81 5.77 -12.39
N VAL A 14 -20.62 7.07 -12.16
CA VAL A 14 -19.82 7.58 -11.04
C VAL A 14 -20.41 7.13 -9.70
N ALA A 15 -21.72 7.27 -9.50
CA ALA A 15 -22.38 6.79 -8.29
C ALA A 15 -22.20 5.28 -8.07
N LYS A 16 -22.35 4.47 -9.12
CA LYS A 16 -22.12 3.01 -9.05
C LYS A 16 -20.66 2.69 -8.72
N ASN A 17 -19.70 3.35 -9.35
CA ASN A 17 -18.26 3.10 -9.12
C ASN A 17 -17.86 3.51 -7.71
N SER A 18 -18.31 4.68 -7.24
CA SER A 18 -18.10 5.12 -5.86
C SER A 18 -18.75 4.17 -4.86
N LEU A 19 -19.95 3.66 -5.15
CA LEU A 19 -20.61 2.64 -4.31
C LEU A 19 -19.80 1.34 -4.27
N VAL A 20 -19.30 0.86 -5.40
CA VAL A 20 -18.45 -0.35 -5.46
C VAL A 20 -17.17 -0.14 -4.66
N GLN A 21 -16.54 1.04 -4.75
CA GLN A 21 -15.35 1.38 -3.99
C GLN A 21 -15.61 1.45 -2.48
N VAL A 22 -16.70 2.10 -2.07
CA VAL A 22 -17.09 2.19 -0.65
C VAL A 22 -17.45 0.82 -0.10
N VAL A 23 -18.33 0.07 -0.76
CA VAL A 23 -18.75 -1.27 -0.33
C VAL A 23 -17.57 -2.22 -0.32
N GLY A 24 -16.74 -2.20 -1.38
CA GLY A 24 -15.53 -3.02 -1.47
C GLY A 24 -14.51 -2.69 -0.37
N GLY A 25 -14.33 -1.40 -0.06
CA GLY A 25 -13.47 -0.95 1.03
C GLY A 25 -13.98 -1.38 2.41
N VAL A 26 -15.28 -1.23 2.66
CA VAL A 26 -15.92 -1.69 3.92
C VAL A 26 -15.80 -3.20 4.06
N LEU A 27 -16.11 -3.96 3.01
CA LEU A 27 -16.00 -5.42 3.02
C LEU A 27 -14.56 -5.87 3.26
N SER A 28 -13.59 -5.23 2.62
CA SER A 28 -12.16 -5.47 2.84
C SER A 28 -11.74 -5.23 4.29
N LYS A 29 -12.26 -4.15 4.92
CA LYS A 29 -12.01 -3.86 6.34
C LYS A 29 -12.63 -4.91 7.26
N ILE A 30 -13.88 -5.32 7.00
CA ILE A 30 -14.56 -6.37 7.78
C ILE A 30 -13.78 -7.69 7.68
N LEU A 31 -13.37 -8.08 6.47
CA LEU A 31 -12.53 -9.27 6.26
C LEU A 31 -11.19 -9.18 7.01
N GLY A 32 -10.56 -8.01 7.03
CA GLY A 32 -9.36 -7.75 7.82
C GLY A 32 -9.59 -7.93 9.32
N VAL A 33 -10.68 -7.40 9.87
CA VAL A 33 -11.04 -7.57 11.29
C VAL A 33 -11.30 -9.04 11.62
N LEU A 34 -12.02 -9.77 10.77
CA LEU A 34 -12.25 -11.21 10.97
C LEU A 34 -10.93 -11.99 10.98
N LEU A 35 -10.01 -11.68 10.06
CA LEU A 35 -8.68 -12.29 10.05
C LEU A 35 -7.91 -12.00 11.34
N VAL A 36 -7.93 -10.76 11.81
CA VAL A 36 -7.26 -10.37 13.06
C VAL A 36 -7.83 -11.13 14.26
N ILE A 37 -9.15 -11.20 14.40
CA ILE A 37 -9.81 -11.93 15.49
C ILE A 37 -9.46 -13.42 15.43
N TYR A 38 -9.48 -14.03 14.24
CA TYR A 38 -9.18 -15.44 14.09
C TYR A 38 -7.69 -15.76 14.31
N ALA A 39 -6.80 -14.91 13.80
CA ALA A 39 -5.36 -15.01 14.02
C ALA A 39 -5.01 -14.90 15.50
N ALA A 40 -5.64 -13.97 16.24
CA ALA A 40 -5.44 -13.84 17.69
C ALA A 40 -5.83 -15.10 18.47
N ARG A 41 -6.88 -15.81 18.02
CA ARG A 41 -7.31 -17.06 18.65
C ARG A 41 -6.40 -18.24 18.32
N GLN A 42 -5.98 -18.37 17.05
CA GLN A 42 -5.22 -19.54 16.60
C GLN A 42 -3.73 -19.45 16.88
N LEU A 43 -3.12 -18.27 16.76
CA LEU A 43 -1.68 -18.08 16.99
C LEU A 43 -1.33 -17.92 18.48
N GLY A 44 -2.34 -17.79 19.34
CA GLY A 44 -2.16 -17.43 20.74
C GLY A 44 -1.58 -16.03 20.93
N THR A 45 -1.28 -15.68 22.18
CA THR A 45 -0.80 -14.34 22.55
C THR A 45 0.57 -14.01 21.94
N GLU A 46 1.50 -14.95 21.98
CA GLU A 46 2.87 -14.75 21.50
C GLU A 46 2.93 -14.64 19.97
N GLY A 47 2.33 -15.58 19.24
CA GLY A 47 2.32 -15.57 17.78
C GLY A 47 1.54 -14.39 17.21
N PHE A 48 0.41 -14.00 17.82
CA PHE A 48 -0.33 -12.82 17.43
C PHE A 48 0.42 -11.51 17.74
N GLY A 49 1.14 -11.45 18.85
CA GLY A 49 2.00 -10.33 19.20
C GLY A 49 3.09 -10.11 18.14
N LEU A 50 3.75 -11.19 17.73
CA LEU A 50 4.75 -11.19 16.66
C LEU A 50 4.17 -10.78 15.30
N TYR A 51 3.03 -11.36 14.91
CA TYR A 51 2.33 -10.99 13.68
C TYR A 51 1.96 -9.50 13.66
N SER A 52 1.36 -9.01 14.75
CA SER A 52 0.93 -7.62 14.89
C SER A 52 2.12 -6.64 14.91
N PHE A 53 3.24 -7.03 15.53
CA PHE A 53 4.47 -6.26 15.52
C PHE A 53 5.01 -6.08 14.10
N VAL A 54 5.13 -7.17 13.34
CA VAL A 54 5.67 -7.12 11.97
C VAL A 54 4.78 -6.25 11.07
N LEU A 55 3.45 -6.40 11.16
CA LEU A 55 2.52 -5.53 10.42
C LEU A 55 2.62 -4.06 10.84
N SER A 56 2.85 -3.78 12.12
CA SER A 56 3.04 -2.42 12.61
C SER A 56 4.33 -1.80 12.08
N MET A 57 5.43 -2.56 12.07
CA MET A 57 6.69 -2.14 11.46
C MET A 57 6.53 -1.87 9.96
N LEU A 58 5.81 -2.72 9.23
CA LEU A 58 5.48 -2.45 7.82
C LEU A 58 4.76 -1.11 7.65
N GLY A 59 3.74 -0.84 8.47
CA GLY A 59 2.98 0.41 8.39
C GLY A 59 3.85 1.65 8.66
N ILE A 60 4.78 1.57 9.62
CA ILE A 60 5.71 2.66 9.92
C ILE A 60 6.69 2.87 8.76
N PHE A 61 7.33 1.80 8.28
CA PHE A 61 8.34 1.90 7.24
C PHE A 61 7.76 2.19 5.85
N TYR A 62 6.48 1.89 5.64
CA TYR A 62 5.76 2.24 4.41
C TYR A 62 5.77 3.74 4.11
N ILE A 63 5.74 4.59 5.14
CA ILE A 63 5.75 6.06 5.00
C ILE A 63 6.97 6.53 4.18
N PHE A 64 8.13 5.91 4.39
CA PHE A 64 9.35 6.23 3.66
C PHE A 64 9.31 5.78 2.19
N THR A 65 8.51 4.75 1.88
CA THR A 65 8.36 4.26 0.50
C THR A 65 7.37 5.07 -0.31
N ASP A 66 6.30 5.57 0.32
CA ASP A 66 5.32 6.39 -0.39
C ASP A 66 5.89 7.79 -0.73
N PHE A 67 6.49 8.43 0.28
CA PHE A 67 7.08 9.79 0.22
C PHE A 67 6.18 10.82 -0.50
N GLY A 68 4.85 10.66 -0.46
CA GLY A 68 3.90 11.56 -1.13
C GLY A 68 3.91 11.48 -2.67
N LEU A 69 4.66 10.54 -3.26
CA LEU A 69 4.80 10.41 -4.72
C LEU A 69 3.49 10.00 -5.40
N GLY A 70 2.65 9.20 -4.73
CA GLY A 70 1.34 8.78 -5.25
C GLY A 70 0.38 9.96 -5.40
N THR A 71 0.28 10.81 -4.37
CA THR A 71 -0.54 12.02 -4.39
C THR A 71 -0.05 13.01 -5.45
N LEU A 72 1.27 13.21 -5.53
CA LEU A 72 1.89 14.07 -6.55
C LEU A 72 1.58 13.56 -7.97
N ALA A 73 1.77 12.27 -8.22
CA ALA A 73 1.48 11.66 -9.52
C ALA A 73 0.02 11.83 -9.92
N THR A 74 -0.92 11.59 -8.99
CA THR A 74 -2.36 11.74 -9.25
C THR A 74 -2.69 13.18 -9.66
N ARG A 75 -2.17 14.16 -8.91
CA ARG A 75 -2.39 15.59 -9.16
C ARG A 75 -1.81 16.04 -10.51
N ASP A 76 -0.57 15.67 -10.78
CA ASP A 76 0.15 16.19 -11.95
C ASP A 76 -0.32 15.55 -13.24
N LEU A 77 -0.63 14.24 -13.23
CA LEU A 77 -1.20 13.54 -14.38
C LEU A 77 -2.65 13.94 -14.66
N ALA A 78 -3.44 14.28 -13.63
CA ALA A 78 -4.78 14.83 -13.85
C ALA A 78 -4.74 16.21 -14.53
N ARG A 79 -3.68 17.00 -14.29
CA ARG A 79 -3.48 18.32 -14.94
C ARG A 79 -2.83 18.23 -16.31
N HIS A 80 -1.89 17.29 -16.49
CA HIS A 80 -1.09 17.13 -17.69
C HIS A 80 -1.07 15.67 -18.14
N PRO A 81 -2.18 15.18 -18.72
CA PRO A 81 -2.24 13.83 -19.26
C PRO A 81 -1.25 13.67 -20.42
N GLY A 82 -0.80 12.43 -20.65
CA GLY A 82 0.18 12.04 -21.67
C GLY A 82 1.61 11.85 -21.16
N GLN A 83 1.85 12.02 -19.85
CA GLN A 83 3.17 11.82 -19.23
C GLN A 83 3.23 10.57 -18.32
N GLU A 84 2.21 9.72 -18.36
CA GLU A 84 2.02 8.58 -17.45
C GLU A 84 3.21 7.63 -17.47
N GLY A 85 3.71 7.31 -18.68
CA GLY A 85 4.87 6.43 -18.85
C GLY A 85 6.14 7.00 -18.20
N LYS A 86 6.36 8.32 -18.30
CA LYS A 86 7.49 9.01 -17.67
C LYS A 86 7.34 9.02 -16.14
N TYR A 87 6.16 9.38 -15.63
CA TYR A 87 5.89 9.39 -14.19
C TYR A 87 6.03 8.00 -13.59
N PHE A 88 5.39 6.99 -14.18
CA PHE A 88 5.46 5.61 -13.72
C PHE A 88 6.90 5.12 -13.64
N GLY A 89 7.66 5.20 -14.73
CA GLY A 89 9.03 4.66 -14.77
C GLY A 89 9.98 5.35 -13.80
N ASN A 90 9.87 6.68 -13.64
CA ASN A 90 10.71 7.41 -12.70
C ASN A 90 10.32 7.15 -11.24
N ILE A 91 9.01 7.14 -10.93
CA ILE A 91 8.52 6.84 -9.57
C ILE A 91 8.85 5.39 -9.20
N PHE A 92 8.71 4.45 -10.13
CA PHE A 92 9.07 3.05 -9.92
C PHE A 92 10.55 2.90 -9.51
N LEU A 93 11.46 3.57 -10.22
CA LEU A 93 12.89 3.54 -9.91
C LEU A 93 13.21 4.22 -8.58
N LEU A 94 12.57 5.36 -8.26
CA LEU A 94 12.69 6.00 -6.96
C LEU A 94 12.19 5.08 -5.83
N ARG A 95 11.02 4.44 -6.02
CA ARG A 95 10.43 3.50 -5.06
C ARG A 95 11.27 2.25 -4.89
N LEU A 96 12.00 1.79 -5.91
CA LEU A 96 12.97 0.70 -5.75
C LEU A 96 14.05 1.08 -4.73
N GLY A 97 14.62 2.29 -4.84
CA GLY A 97 15.59 2.79 -3.87
C GLY A 97 14.99 2.99 -2.47
N PHE A 98 13.84 3.65 -2.38
CA PHE A 98 13.19 3.94 -1.09
C PHE A 98 12.71 2.68 -0.38
N SER A 99 12.15 1.71 -1.11
CA SER A 99 11.74 0.43 -0.52
C SER A 99 12.93 -0.41 -0.07
N LEU A 100 14.05 -0.39 -0.80
CA LEU A 100 15.27 -1.07 -0.35
C LEU A 100 15.81 -0.44 0.93
N LEU A 101 15.91 0.90 0.98
CA LEU A 101 16.35 1.61 2.18
C LEU A 101 15.40 1.38 3.35
N ALA A 102 14.09 1.42 3.12
CA ALA A 102 13.08 1.16 4.14
C ALA A 102 13.13 -0.29 4.63
N ALA A 103 13.32 -1.27 3.73
CA ALA A 103 13.44 -2.68 4.09
C ALA A 103 14.69 -2.95 4.93
N VAL A 104 15.85 -2.43 4.50
CA VAL A 104 17.10 -2.56 5.26
C VAL A 104 16.97 -1.85 6.61
N GLY A 105 16.42 -0.64 6.64
CA GLY A 105 16.18 0.11 7.86
C GLY A 105 15.24 -0.61 8.83
N MET A 106 14.17 -1.24 8.31
CA MET A 106 13.22 -2.01 9.09
C MET A 106 13.88 -3.22 9.74
N VAL A 107 14.61 -4.02 8.97
CA VAL A 107 15.32 -5.20 9.49
C VAL A 107 16.41 -4.81 10.48
N ALA A 108 17.18 -3.76 10.16
CA ALA A 108 18.24 -3.25 11.04
C ALA A 108 17.67 -2.71 12.37
N ALA A 109 16.53 -2.02 12.33
CA ALA A 109 15.87 -1.52 13.54
C ALA A 109 15.43 -2.67 14.45
N VAL A 110 14.79 -3.71 13.90
CA VAL A 110 14.38 -4.89 14.68
C VAL A 110 15.59 -5.64 15.27
N ALA A 111 16.67 -5.78 14.51
CA ALA A 111 17.91 -6.39 14.99
C ALA A 111 18.60 -5.56 16.09
N ALA A 112 18.63 -4.22 15.94
CA ALA A 112 19.26 -3.32 16.90
C ALA A 112 18.50 -3.23 18.24
N LEU A 113 17.19 -3.50 18.23
CA LEU A 113 16.37 -3.61 19.44
C LEU A 113 16.63 -4.90 20.24
N GLY A 114 17.51 -5.78 19.75
CA GLY A 114 17.87 -7.02 20.44
C GLY A 114 16.79 -8.10 20.39
N HIS A 115 15.84 -8.01 19.44
CA HIS A 115 14.82 -9.05 19.27
C HIS A 115 15.42 -10.38 18.79
N PRO A 116 14.77 -11.52 19.09
CA PRO A 116 15.21 -12.84 18.64
C PRO A 116 15.36 -12.94 17.11
N ALA A 117 16.22 -13.85 16.65
CA ALA A 117 16.49 -14.07 15.22
C ALA A 117 15.21 -14.39 14.41
N GLU A 118 14.21 -15.00 15.04
CA GLU A 118 12.90 -15.26 14.42
C GLU A 118 12.17 -13.95 14.04
N TRP A 119 12.18 -12.94 14.92
CA TRP A 119 11.56 -11.64 14.65
C TRP A 119 12.21 -10.95 13.47
N VAL A 120 13.55 -10.99 13.41
CA VAL A 120 14.33 -10.43 12.30
C VAL A 120 14.01 -11.16 11.00
N LYS A 121 13.92 -12.49 11.01
CA LYS A 121 13.58 -13.31 9.83
C LYS A 121 12.19 -12.96 9.30
N LEU A 122 11.18 -12.90 10.17
CA LEU A 122 9.80 -12.58 9.78
C LEU A 122 9.70 -11.15 9.25
N THR A 123 10.38 -10.21 9.90
CA THR A 123 10.51 -8.82 9.45
C THR A 123 11.15 -8.74 8.07
N ALA A 124 12.22 -9.50 7.81
CA ALA A 124 12.90 -9.51 6.52
C ALA A 124 12.01 -10.03 5.38
N VAL A 125 11.24 -11.10 5.62
CA VAL A 125 10.26 -11.61 4.64
C VAL A 125 9.19 -10.55 4.37
N ALA A 126 8.63 -9.98 5.44
CA ALA A 126 7.60 -8.95 5.34
C ALA A 126 8.11 -7.71 4.59
N ALA A 127 9.35 -7.27 4.82
CA ALA A 127 9.92 -6.07 4.24
C ALA A 127 9.93 -6.07 2.70
N ILE A 128 9.98 -7.26 2.07
CA ILE A 128 9.87 -7.42 0.60
C ILE A 128 8.52 -6.86 0.09
N SER A 129 7.46 -6.96 0.90
CA SER A 129 6.14 -6.44 0.53
C SER A 129 6.11 -4.91 0.37
N LEU A 130 7.01 -4.15 1.00
CA LEU A 130 7.07 -2.69 0.89
C LEU A 130 7.26 -2.24 -0.56
N PHE A 131 8.10 -2.95 -1.31
CA PHE A 131 8.30 -2.68 -2.74
C PHE A 131 7.00 -2.89 -3.53
N PHE A 132 6.30 -4.00 -3.31
CA PHE A 132 5.07 -4.31 -4.04
C PHE A 132 3.94 -3.36 -3.68
N THR A 133 3.71 -3.12 -2.39
CA THR A 133 2.65 -2.22 -1.90
C THR A 133 2.85 -0.81 -2.42
N SER A 134 4.07 -0.28 -2.38
CA SER A 134 4.33 1.04 -2.92
C SER A 134 4.08 1.08 -4.43
N ASN A 135 4.49 0.09 -5.21
CA ASN A 135 4.20 0.14 -6.65
C ASN A 135 2.72 -0.07 -7.01
N ILE A 136 1.93 -0.76 -6.18
CA ILE A 136 0.45 -0.80 -6.31
C ILE A 136 -0.13 0.61 -6.21
N ASP A 137 0.35 1.43 -5.27
CA ASP A 137 -0.12 2.81 -5.10
C ASP A 137 0.25 3.69 -6.29
N THR A 138 1.41 3.46 -6.91
CA THR A 138 1.78 4.16 -8.16
C THR A 138 0.86 3.80 -9.31
N CYS A 139 0.53 2.51 -9.49
CA CYS A 139 -0.46 2.10 -10.48
C CYS A 139 -1.82 2.74 -10.22
N SER A 140 -2.26 2.71 -8.95
CA SER A 140 -3.53 3.29 -8.52
C SER A 140 -3.58 4.79 -8.75
N ALA A 141 -2.49 5.51 -8.48
CA ALA A 141 -2.38 6.96 -8.73
C ALA A 141 -2.61 7.33 -10.20
N ILE A 142 -2.09 6.53 -11.13
CA ILE A 142 -2.25 6.78 -12.58
C ILE A 142 -3.68 6.53 -13.03
N PHE A 143 -4.31 5.45 -12.55
CA PHE A 143 -5.74 5.21 -12.83
C PHE A 143 -6.62 6.30 -12.20
N ASN A 144 -6.33 6.71 -10.97
CA ASN A 144 -7.05 7.77 -10.28
C ASN A 144 -6.92 9.12 -10.98
N ALA A 145 -5.76 9.42 -11.59
CA ALA A 145 -5.56 10.64 -12.38
C ALA A 145 -6.50 10.74 -13.60
N HIS A 146 -6.96 9.58 -14.11
CA HIS A 146 -7.90 9.48 -15.23
C HIS A 146 -9.33 9.19 -14.78
N GLU A 147 -9.65 9.41 -13.50
CA GLU A 147 -10.97 9.12 -12.91
C GLU A 147 -11.42 7.65 -12.99
N HIS A 148 -10.51 6.72 -13.30
CA HIS A 148 -10.78 5.28 -13.38
C HIS A 148 -10.58 4.57 -12.04
N MET A 149 -11.15 5.13 -10.97
CA MET A 149 -11.01 4.61 -9.60
C MET A 149 -11.57 3.20 -9.43
N GLU A 150 -12.44 2.75 -10.33
CA GLU A 150 -13.02 1.40 -10.34
C GLU A 150 -11.97 0.29 -10.50
N ILE A 151 -10.94 0.51 -11.33
CA ILE A 151 -9.92 -0.50 -11.63
C ILE A 151 -9.07 -0.84 -10.39
N PRO A 152 -8.36 0.12 -9.75
CA PRO A 152 -7.57 -0.17 -8.56
C PRO A 152 -8.44 -0.67 -7.40
N SER A 153 -9.67 -0.18 -7.28
CA SER A 153 -10.62 -0.65 -6.27
C SER A 153 -10.98 -2.12 -6.45
N MET A 154 -11.34 -2.54 -7.67
CA MET A 154 -11.66 -3.95 -7.96
C MET A 154 -10.46 -4.87 -7.70
N ILE A 155 -9.27 -4.48 -8.16
CA ILE A 155 -8.04 -5.25 -7.94
C ILE A 155 -7.77 -5.39 -6.43
N SER A 156 -7.88 -4.30 -5.67
CA SER A 156 -7.66 -4.31 -4.22
C SER A 156 -8.67 -5.19 -3.47
N VAL A 157 -9.94 -5.17 -3.87
CA VAL A 157 -10.98 -6.02 -3.26
C VAL A 157 -10.70 -7.49 -3.54
N ILE A 158 -10.43 -7.85 -4.79
CA ILE A 158 -10.11 -9.24 -5.17
C ILE A 158 -8.86 -9.73 -4.44
N ALA A 159 -7.79 -8.93 -4.43
CA ALA A 159 -6.55 -9.25 -3.73
C ALA A 159 -6.77 -9.41 -2.22
N THR A 160 -7.60 -8.54 -1.62
CA THR A 160 -7.92 -8.63 -0.19
C THR A 160 -8.73 -9.88 0.13
N MET A 161 -9.74 -10.19 -0.67
CA MET A 161 -10.54 -11.42 -0.52
C MET A 161 -9.67 -12.66 -0.63
N LEU A 162 -8.79 -12.71 -1.64
CA LEU A 162 -7.88 -13.83 -1.84
C LEU A 162 -6.90 -13.96 -0.67
N ARG A 163 -6.25 -12.85 -0.26
CA ARG A 163 -5.32 -12.83 0.86
C ARG A 163 -5.97 -13.29 2.16
N VAL A 164 -7.14 -12.75 2.49
CA VAL A 164 -7.86 -13.10 3.72
C VAL A 164 -8.37 -14.54 3.65
N GLY A 165 -8.96 -14.97 2.54
CA GLY A 165 -9.45 -16.33 2.37
C GLY A 165 -8.36 -17.38 2.53
N ILE A 166 -7.21 -17.18 1.87
CA ILE A 166 -6.04 -18.07 2.01
C ILE A 166 -5.49 -18.03 3.44
N SER A 167 -5.42 -16.84 4.07
CA SER A 167 -4.93 -16.71 5.45
C SER A 167 -5.82 -17.44 6.46
N LEU A 168 -7.15 -17.32 6.33
CA LEU A 168 -8.10 -18.04 7.18
C LEU A 168 -8.00 -19.56 6.98
N GLY A 169 -7.90 -20.02 5.74
CA GLY A 169 -7.71 -21.44 5.43
C GLY A 169 -6.40 -21.99 5.99
N ALA A 170 -5.30 -21.24 5.86
CA ALA A 170 -4.01 -21.61 6.43
C ALA A 170 -4.06 -21.69 7.97
N LEU A 171 -4.67 -20.70 8.63
CA LEU A 171 -4.86 -20.71 10.09
C LEU A 171 -5.74 -21.88 10.55
N ALA A 172 -6.77 -22.24 9.79
CA ALA A 172 -7.59 -23.41 10.10
C ALA A 172 -6.80 -24.73 9.99
N ALA A 173 -5.77 -24.76 9.13
CA ALA A 173 -4.84 -25.88 9.02
C ALA A 173 -3.70 -25.85 10.06
N GLY A 174 -3.71 -24.90 11.01
CA GLY A 174 -2.67 -24.76 12.04
C GLY A 174 -1.38 -24.09 11.55
N ALA A 175 -1.46 -23.26 10.51
CA ALA A 175 -0.30 -22.51 10.01
C ALA A 175 0.25 -21.53 11.05
N ASP A 176 1.56 -21.30 10.98
CA ASP A 176 2.30 -20.39 11.84
C ASP A 176 2.32 -18.94 11.30
N VAL A 177 2.98 -18.06 12.06
CA VAL A 177 3.15 -16.64 11.70
C VAL A 177 3.93 -16.47 10.40
N LEU A 178 4.91 -17.34 10.14
CA LEU A 178 5.75 -17.28 8.95
C LEU A 178 4.92 -17.48 7.68
N ILE A 179 4.04 -18.48 7.67
CA ILE A 179 3.15 -18.75 6.53
C ILE A 179 2.22 -17.55 6.28
N LEU A 180 1.68 -16.92 7.33
CA LEU A 180 0.83 -15.73 7.16
C LEU A 180 1.58 -14.55 6.54
N ILE A 181 2.83 -14.33 6.93
CA ILE A 181 3.65 -13.24 6.35
C ILE A 181 4.00 -13.54 4.89
N TRP A 182 4.24 -14.80 4.54
CA TRP A 182 4.41 -15.20 3.14
C TRP A 182 3.14 -14.99 2.33
N ILE A 183 1.96 -15.38 2.86
CA ILE A 183 0.68 -15.13 2.21
C ILE A 183 0.48 -13.64 1.96
N PHE A 184 0.77 -12.81 2.96
CA PHE A 184 0.70 -11.35 2.82
C PHE A 184 1.62 -10.85 1.69
N SER A 185 2.89 -11.25 1.72
CA SER A 185 3.91 -10.77 0.77
C SER A 185 3.65 -11.24 -0.66
N LEU A 186 3.25 -12.50 -0.85
CA LEU A 186 2.88 -13.07 -2.14
C LEU A 186 1.59 -12.45 -2.68
N ALA A 187 0.60 -12.20 -1.82
CA ALA A 187 -0.62 -11.51 -2.23
C ALA A 187 -0.33 -10.09 -2.72
N SER A 188 0.57 -9.36 -2.04
CA SER A 188 1.03 -8.04 -2.51
C SER A 188 1.77 -8.12 -3.84
N ALA A 189 2.64 -9.12 -4.03
CA ALA A 189 3.32 -9.33 -5.31
C ALA A 189 2.34 -9.62 -6.44
N LEU A 190 1.34 -10.48 -6.20
CA LEU A 190 0.30 -10.81 -7.17
C LEU A 190 -0.57 -9.60 -7.49
N GLN A 191 -0.99 -8.83 -6.48
CA GLN A 191 -1.76 -7.60 -6.65
C GLN A 191 -0.99 -6.56 -7.47
N PHE A 192 0.31 -6.41 -7.22
CA PHE A 192 1.17 -5.56 -8.02
C PHE A 192 1.24 -6.06 -9.47
N ALA A 193 1.49 -7.34 -9.69
CA ALA A 193 1.58 -7.92 -11.03
C ALA A 193 0.28 -7.70 -11.83
N LEU A 194 -0.87 -7.94 -11.23
CA LEU A 194 -2.17 -7.67 -11.87
C LEU A 194 -2.36 -6.18 -12.20
N SER A 195 -2.03 -5.30 -11.25
CA SER A 195 -2.11 -3.85 -11.44
C SER A 195 -1.18 -3.39 -12.58
N PHE A 196 0.03 -3.92 -12.64
CA PHE A 196 1.02 -3.59 -13.64
C PHE A 196 0.63 -4.08 -15.03
N VAL A 197 0.12 -5.31 -15.15
CA VAL A 197 -0.35 -5.86 -16.44
C VAL A 197 -1.49 -5.02 -17.01
N LEU A 198 -2.46 -4.64 -16.17
CA LEU A 198 -3.57 -3.77 -16.60
C LEU A 198 -3.11 -2.35 -16.90
N LEU A 199 -2.10 -1.85 -16.19
CA LEU A 199 -1.54 -0.53 -16.46
C LEU A 199 -0.77 -0.52 -17.79
N ASN A 200 0.05 -1.54 -18.04
CA ASN A 200 0.88 -1.65 -19.24
C ASN A 200 0.08 -1.82 -20.53
N SER A 201 -1.20 -2.20 -20.45
CA SER A 201 -2.11 -2.17 -21.61
C SER A 201 -2.63 -0.77 -21.93
N HIS A 202 -2.57 0.17 -20.99
CA HIS A 202 -3.05 1.55 -21.13
C HIS A 202 -1.92 2.57 -21.32
N ILE A 203 -0.73 2.30 -20.78
CA ILE A 203 0.44 3.19 -20.87
C ILE A 203 1.64 2.40 -21.38
N HIS A 204 2.61 3.10 -21.98
CA HIS A 204 3.94 2.55 -22.26
C HIS A 204 4.93 3.05 -21.20
N PRO A 205 5.29 2.23 -20.20
CA PRO A 205 6.25 2.62 -19.17
C PRO A 205 7.59 3.07 -19.76
N GLN A 206 8.07 4.24 -19.32
CA GLN A 206 9.36 4.77 -19.75
C GLN A 206 10.34 4.75 -18.59
N PHE A 207 11.11 3.67 -18.49
CA PHE A 207 12.18 3.55 -17.51
C PHE A 207 13.40 4.35 -17.96
N LYS A 208 13.39 5.65 -17.66
CA LYS A 208 14.51 6.55 -17.91
C LYS A 208 14.88 7.24 -16.60
N VAL A 209 16.14 7.16 -16.21
CA VAL A 209 16.68 7.92 -15.08
C VAL A 209 16.86 9.37 -15.54
N ASP A 210 15.92 10.23 -15.15
CA ASP A 210 15.99 11.67 -15.38
C ASP A 210 16.23 12.36 -14.03
N TRP A 211 17.50 12.64 -13.73
CA TRP A 211 17.91 13.19 -12.44
C TRP A 211 17.26 14.55 -12.14
N SER A 212 17.07 15.38 -13.17
CA SER A 212 16.39 16.67 -13.05
C SER A 212 14.94 16.46 -12.64
N PHE A 213 14.26 15.51 -13.28
CA PHE A 213 12.90 15.14 -12.94
C PHE A 213 12.78 14.51 -11.56
N TRP A 214 13.71 13.65 -11.14
CA TRP A 214 13.74 13.09 -9.78
C TRP A 214 13.84 14.18 -8.72
N LYS A 215 14.76 15.14 -8.90
CA LYS A 215 14.89 16.27 -7.98
C LYS A 215 13.60 17.07 -7.90
N SER A 216 12.96 17.34 -9.04
CA SER A 216 11.67 18.03 -9.10
C SER A 216 10.57 17.25 -8.37
N LEU A 217 10.44 15.94 -8.63
CA LEU A 217 9.47 15.07 -7.96
C LEU A 217 9.67 15.09 -6.45
N LEU A 218 10.89 14.93 -5.96
CA LEU A 218 11.17 14.89 -4.53
C LEU A 218 10.93 16.23 -3.84
N VAL A 219 11.30 17.36 -4.47
CA VAL A 219 11.04 18.70 -3.92
C VAL A 219 9.53 18.98 -3.83
N GLN A 220 8.76 18.54 -4.83
CA GLN A 220 7.31 18.73 -4.83
C GLN A 220 6.57 17.73 -3.93
N ALA A 221 7.11 16.52 -3.77
CA ALA A 221 6.51 15.49 -2.93
C ALA A 221 6.84 15.69 -1.44
N TYR A 222 7.96 16.31 -1.09
CA TYR A 222 8.38 16.50 0.30
C TYR A 222 7.34 17.23 1.18
N PRO A 223 6.70 18.34 0.76
CA PRO A 223 5.63 18.96 1.54
C PRO A 223 4.43 18.03 1.76
N LEU A 224 4.09 17.20 0.77
CA LEU A 224 3.01 16.21 0.87
C LEU A 224 3.39 15.08 1.83
N ALA A 225 4.64 14.62 1.77
CA ALA A 225 5.18 13.62 2.68
C ALA A 225 5.16 14.11 4.13
N LEU A 226 5.58 15.37 4.37
CA LEU A 226 5.50 16.00 5.70
C LEU A 226 4.06 16.10 6.20
N ALA A 227 3.13 16.52 5.34
CA ALA A 227 1.72 16.58 5.70
C ALA A 227 1.16 15.21 6.11
N ASN A 228 1.52 14.15 5.37
CA ASN A 228 1.14 12.77 5.70
C ASN A 228 1.79 12.31 7.02
N LEU A 229 3.07 12.61 7.24
CA LEU A 229 3.77 12.28 8.49
C LEU A 229 3.11 12.97 9.69
N PHE A 230 2.87 14.27 9.62
CA PHE A 230 2.19 15.01 10.68
C PHE A 230 0.77 14.50 10.94
N SER A 231 0.05 14.12 9.89
CA SER A 231 -1.28 13.50 10.04
C SER A 231 -1.19 12.17 10.81
N VAL A 232 -0.23 11.31 10.50
CA VAL A 232 -0.02 10.04 11.22
C VAL A 232 0.34 10.29 12.68
N VAL A 233 1.23 11.25 12.96
CA VAL A 233 1.60 11.62 14.33
C VAL A 233 0.38 12.15 15.08
N TYR A 234 -0.39 13.05 14.46
CA TYR A 234 -1.60 13.62 15.03
C TYR A 234 -2.64 12.53 15.39
N PHE A 235 -2.84 11.52 14.54
CA PHE A 235 -3.77 10.42 14.81
C PHE A 235 -3.24 9.35 15.77
N ARG A 236 -1.96 9.41 16.18
CA ARG A 236 -1.36 8.46 17.12
C ARG A 236 -0.91 9.08 18.44
N ILE A 237 -0.88 10.41 18.53
CA ILE A 237 -0.39 11.11 19.72
C ILE A 237 -1.25 10.82 20.95
N ASP A 238 -2.55 10.65 20.77
CA ASP A 238 -3.51 10.25 21.80
C ASP A 238 -3.15 8.90 22.42
N THR A 239 -2.80 7.92 21.59
CA THR A 239 -2.41 6.57 22.03
C THR A 239 -1.09 6.61 22.82
N ILE A 240 -0.12 7.41 22.37
CA ILE A 240 1.17 7.59 23.05
C ILE A 240 0.98 8.31 24.38
N MET A 241 0.17 9.37 24.43
CA MET A 241 -0.16 10.09 25.65
C MET A 241 -0.86 9.19 26.67
N LEU A 242 -1.86 8.41 26.23
CA LEU A 242 -2.55 7.45 27.09
C LEU A 242 -1.60 6.39 27.65
N ALA A 243 -0.69 5.84 26.83
CA ALA A 243 0.31 4.88 27.28
C ALA A 243 1.26 5.48 28.34
N SER A 244 1.62 6.76 28.21
CA SER A 244 2.46 7.47 29.18
C SER A 244 1.72 7.84 30.48
N MET A 245 0.39 8.00 30.43
CA MET A 245 -0.43 8.35 31.60
C MET A 245 -0.94 7.13 32.37
N ALA A 246 -1.02 5.97 31.72
CA ALA A 246 -1.39 4.70 32.34
C ALA A 246 -0.21 3.98 33.01
N GLY A 247 0.99 4.60 33.00
CA GLY A 247 2.18 4.20 33.75
C GLY A 247 2.23 4.88 35.11
#